data_AF-A0A520XFD3-F1
#
_entry.id   AF-A0A520XFD3-F1
#
_cell.length_a   1.000
_cell.length_b   1.000
_cell.length_c   1.000
_cell.angle_alpha   90.00
_cell.angle_beta   90.00
_cell.angle_gamma   90.00
#
_symmetry.space_group_name_H-M   'P 1'
#
loop_
_entity.id
_entity.type
_entity.pdbx_description
1 polymer ?
#
loop_
_entity_poly.entity_id
_entity_poly.type
_entity_poly.pdbx_seq_one_letter_code
_entity_poly.pdbx_strand_id
1 'polypeptide(L)' 'MKLKGFKILNYKSIKDSGYCDISSDITILAGKNESGKSVILEALSCFNINANIPDDARPIGDVYVGLIGEEKL' A
#
# COMPACT_ATOMS: atom_id res chain seq x y z
N MET A 1 5.37 7.02 15.25
CA MET A 1 4.68 5.74 14.95
C MET A 1 5.63 4.85 14.17
N LYS A 2 5.68 3.53 14.45
CA LYS A 2 6.43 2.56 13.63
C LYS A 2 5.46 1.80 12.75
N LEU A 3 5.79 1.64 11.47
CA LEU A 3 5.01 0.87 10.50
C LEU A 3 5.19 -0.63 10.79
N LYS A 4 4.11 -1.33 11.19
CA LYS A 4 4.15 -2.78 11.53
C LYS A 4 3.86 -3.68 10.32
N GLY A 5 3.04 -3.20 9.40
CA GLY A 5 2.64 -3.89 8.18
C GLY A 5 1.64 -3.04 7.42
N PHE A 6 1.24 -3.47 6.23
CA PHE A 6 0.30 -2.75 5.37
C PHE A 6 -0.66 -3.67 4.63
N LYS A 7 -1.79 -3.11 4.19
CA LYS A 7 -2.70 -3.73 3.22
C LYS A 7 -3.15 -2.68 2.21
N ILE A 8 -2.93 -2.95 0.92
CA ILE A 8 -3.34 -2.09 -0.18
C ILE A 8 -4.50 -2.78 -0.90
N LEU A 9 -5.65 -2.08 -0.99
CA LEU A 9 -6.80 -2.53 -1.76
C LEU A 9 -7.08 -1.52 -2.86
N ASN A 10 -7.44 -2.03 -4.04
CA ASN A 10 -7.93 -1.22 -5.15
C ASN A 10 -7.03 0.01 -5.43
N TYR A 11 -5.73 -0.17 -5.64
CA TYR A 11 -4.79 0.91 -5.98
C TYR A 11 -4.02 0.55 -7.24
N LYS A 12 -4.22 1.32 -8.32
CA LYS A 12 -3.67 1.00 -9.66
C LYS A 12 -3.92 -0.48 -10.03
N SER A 13 -2.85 -1.25 -10.27
CA SER A 13 -2.92 -2.67 -10.63
C SER A 13 -3.09 -3.62 -9.43
N ILE A 14 -3.06 -3.11 -8.20
CA ILE A 14 -3.21 -3.91 -6.97
C ILE A 14 -4.70 -4.00 -6.61
N LYS A 15 -5.28 -5.20 -6.75
CA LYS A 15 -6.64 -5.48 -6.27
C LYS A 15 -6.66 -5.70 -4.76
N ASP A 16 -5.81 -6.60 -4.27
CA ASP A 16 -5.56 -6.84 -2.85
C ASP A 16 -4.10 -7.32 -2.70
N SER A 17 -3.29 -6.60 -1.92
CA SER A 17 -1.90 -7.01 -1.64
C SER A 17 -1.80 -8.18 -0.65
N GLY A 18 -2.90 -8.53 0.01
CA GLY A 18 -2.87 -9.23 1.28
C GLY A 18 -2.28 -8.35 2.39
N TYR A 19 -2.22 -8.90 3.60
CA TYR A 19 -1.50 -8.26 4.69
C TYR A 19 -0.01 -8.53 4.54
N CYS A 20 0.79 -7.46 4.50
CA CYS A 20 2.24 -7.52 4.36
C CYS A 20 2.90 -7.02 5.64
N ASP A 21 3.52 -7.93 6.40
CA ASP A 21 4.32 -7.58 7.56
C ASP A 21 5.60 -6.83 7.16
N ILE A 22 6.01 -5.88 8.01
CA ILE A 22 7.27 -5.15 7.86
C ILE A 22 8.23 -5.60 8.93
N SER A 23 9.42 -6.03 8.49
CA SER A 23 10.50 -6.42 9.39
C SER A 23 10.94 -5.24 10.25
N SER A 24 11.40 -5.53 11.47
CA SER A 24 11.90 -4.52 12.40
C SER A 24 13.17 -3.82 11.93
N ASP A 25 13.86 -4.37 10.95
CA ASP A 25 15.13 -3.91 10.40
C ASP A 25 15.05 -3.52 8.92
N ILE A 26 14.92 -4.49 8.01
CA ILE A 26 14.95 -4.33 6.57
C ILE A 26 13.85 -5.17 5.93
N THR A 27 13.03 -4.54 5.09
CA THR A 27 12.03 -5.23 4.27
C THR A 27 12.41 -5.10 2.80
N ILE A 28 12.39 -6.20 2.06
CA ILE A 28 12.77 -6.25 0.64
C ILE A 28 11.53 -6.52 -0.21
N LEU A 29 11.28 -5.67 -1.21
CA LEU A 29 10.30 -5.93 -2.28
C LEU A 29 11.06 -6.51 -3.48
N ALA A 30 10.83 -7.78 -3.80
CA ALA A 30 11.49 -8.49 -4.90
C ALA A 30 10.48 -9.06 -5.90
N GLY A 31 10.88 -9.16 -7.17
CA GLY A 31 10.03 -9.66 -8.25
C GLY A 31 10.47 -9.14 -9.63
N LYS A 32 9.90 -9.69 -10.70
CA LYS A 32 10.15 -9.23 -12.09
C LYS A 32 9.75 -7.77 -12.29
N ASN A 33 10.25 -7.14 -13.35
CA ASN A 33 9.77 -5.82 -13.73
C ASN A 33 8.23 -5.85 -13.91
N GLU A 34 7.60 -4.69 -13.73
CA GLU A 34 6.15 -4.51 -13.82
C GLU A 34 5.31 -5.33 -12.81
N SER A 35 5.93 -6.04 -11.85
CA SER A 35 5.22 -6.84 -10.83
C SER A 35 4.53 -6.02 -9.72
N GLY A 36 4.46 -4.69 -9.84
CA GLY A 36 3.82 -3.81 -8.86
C GLY A 36 4.70 -3.33 -7.69
N LYS A 37 6.02 -3.59 -7.69
CA LYS A 37 6.92 -3.12 -6.60
C LYS A 37 6.91 -1.59 -6.44
N SER A 38 7.03 -0.85 -7.54
CA SER A 38 6.97 0.63 -7.50
C SER A 38 5.57 1.13 -7.09
N VAL A 39 4.51 0.40 -7.48
CA VAL A 39 3.12 0.71 -7.12
C VAL A 39 2.90 0.58 -5.61
N ILE A 40 3.50 -0.43 -4.95
CA ILE A 40 3.46 -0.56 -3.49
C ILE A 40 4.10 0.66 -2.82
N LEU A 41 5.28 1.09 -3.26
CA LEU A 41 5.96 2.26 -2.68
C LEU A 41 5.15 3.55 -2.87
N GLU A 42 4.50 3.71 -4.02
CA GLU A 42 3.64 4.84 -4.30
C GLU A 42 2.41 4.86 -3.37
N ALA A 43 1.71 3.73 -3.23
CA ALA A 43 0.57 3.60 -2.32
C ALA A 43 0.96 3.90 -0.87
N LEU A 44 2.13 3.41 -0.42
CA LEU A 44 2.66 3.71 0.91
C LEU A 44 3.01 5.20 1.09
N SER A 45 3.38 5.92 0.04
CA SER A 45 3.66 7.36 0.11
C SER A 45 2.40 8.19 0.42
N CYS A 46 1.22 7.70 0.03
CA CYS A 46 -0.07 8.33 0.31
C CYS A 46 -0.53 8.13 1.77
N PHE A 47 0.13 7.25 2.56
CA PHE A 47 -0.37 6.87 3.88
C PHE A 47 -0.21 7.94 4.97
N ASN A 48 0.90 8.69 4.98
CA ASN A 48 1.27 9.53 6.13
C ASN A 48 1.14 11.04 5.87
N ILE A 49 0.54 11.39 4.75
CA ILE A 49 0.30 12.75 4.34
C ILE A 49 -1.21 12.77 4.12
N ASN A 50 -1.93 13.85 4.44
CA ASN A 50 -3.28 14.08 3.89
C ASN A 50 -3.21 14.28 2.35
N ALA A 51 -2.33 13.55 1.67
CA ALA A 51 -2.12 13.54 0.25
C ALA A 51 -3.37 12.93 -0.35
N ASN A 52 -3.98 13.70 -1.25
CA ASN A 52 -5.01 13.17 -2.12
C ASN A 52 -4.44 11.95 -2.85
N ILE A 53 -5.18 10.84 -2.79
CA ILE A 53 -4.93 9.71 -3.68
C ILE A 53 -5.02 10.26 -5.12
N PRO A 54 -3.95 10.14 -5.93
CA PRO A 54 -3.93 10.62 -7.29
C PRO A 54 -5.13 10.07 -8.09
N ASP A 55 -5.70 10.86 -8.98
CA ASP A 55 -6.88 10.42 -9.74
C ASP A 55 -6.55 9.21 -10.64
N ASP A 56 -5.31 9.08 -11.12
CA ASP A 56 -4.81 7.92 -11.88
C ASP A 56 -4.50 6.70 -11.01
N ALA A 57 -4.41 6.88 -9.69
CA ALA A 57 -4.24 5.80 -8.74
C ALA A 57 -5.55 5.12 -8.38
N ARG A 58 -6.68 5.77 -8.65
CA ARG A 58 -8.00 5.19 -8.46
C ARG A 58 -8.30 4.18 -9.58
N PRO A 59 -8.46 2.88 -9.29
CA PRO A 59 -9.14 1.99 -10.22
C PRO A 59 -10.49 2.55 -10.62
N ILE A 60 -11.06 2.00 -11.68
CA ILE A 60 -12.44 2.28 -12.09
C ILE A 60 -13.37 1.68 -11.01
N GLY A 61 -13.56 2.38 -9.87
CA GLY A 61 -14.30 1.93 -8.68
C GLY A 61 -13.79 2.53 -7.34
N ASP A 62 -14.40 2.12 -6.22
CA ASP A 62 -14.05 2.62 -4.87
C ASP A 62 -12.69 2.09 -4.37
N VAL A 63 -11.90 2.99 -3.74
CA VAL A 63 -10.51 2.75 -3.31
C VAL A 63 -10.39 2.76 -1.80
N TYR A 64 -9.72 1.75 -1.23
CA TYR A 64 -9.43 1.65 0.20
C TYR A 64 -7.93 1.40 0.42
N VAL A 65 -7.19 2.42 0.85
CA VAL A 65 -5.81 2.25 1.32
C VAL A 65 -5.80 2.47 2.83
N GLY A 66 -5.48 1.43 3.60
CA GLY A 66 -5.49 1.49 5.06
C GLY A 66 -4.28 0.80 5.68
N LEU A 67 -3.77 1.35 6.79
CA LEU A 67 -2.95 0.58 7.70
C LEU A 67 -3.80 0.05 8.84
N ILE A 68 -3.48 -1.16 9.28
CA ILE A 68 -4.00 -1.70 10.53
C ILE A 68 -2.94 -1.40 11.59
N GLY A 69 -3.15 -0.31 12.33
CA GLY A 69 -2.63 -0.16 13.70
C GLY A 69 -3.48 -0.98 14.66
N GLU A 70 -3.22 -0.96 15.97
CA GLU A 70 -3.96 -1.77 16.97
C GLU A 70 -5.49 -1.52 17.04
N GLU A 71 -6.05 -0.65 16.19
CA GLU A 71 -7.48 -0.51 15.99
C GLU A 71 -7.88 -0.68 14.52
N LYS A 72 -9.03 -1.35 14.37
CA LYS A 72 -9.56 -2.15 13.25
C LYS A 72 -9.78 -1.42 11.92
N LEU A 73 -9.82 -2.25 10.86
CA LEU A 73 -10.57 -2.07 9.61
C LEU A 73 -11.95 -1.46 9.83
#